data_AF-A0A937VVJ2-F1
#
_entry.id   AF-A0A937VVJ2-F1
#
_cell.length_a   1.000
_cell.length_b   1.000
_cell.length_c   1.000
_cell.angle_alpha   90.00
_cell.angle_beta   90.00
_cell.angle_gamma   90.00
#
_symmetry.space_group_name_H-M   'P 1'
#
loop_
_entity.id
_entity.type
_entity.pdbx_description
1 polymer ?
#
loop_
_entity_poly.entity_id
_entity_poly.type
_entity_poly.pdbx_seq_one_letter_code
_entity_poly.pdbx_strand_id
1 'polypeptide(L)' 'HLIYAGVSITTKPFFEKWRFRIVTQQTIVRKGIQLTNFKMERTV' A
#
# COMPACT_ATOMS: atom_id res chain seq x y z
N HIS A 1 9.70 6.75 14.57
CA HIS A 1 10.35 6.22 13.34
C HIS A 1 9.31 6.09 12.22
N LEU A 2 9.69 6.23 10.93
CA LEU A 2 8.76 6.05 9.79
C LEU A 2 8.88 4.64 9.19
N ILE A 3 7.76 3.94 9.01
CA ILE A 3 7.70 2.64 8.33
C ILE A 3 6.93 2.82 7.02
N TYR A 4 7.43 2.21 5.94
CA TYR A 4 6.79 2.22 4.62
C TYR A 4 6.37 0.81 4.18
N ALA A 5 5.30 0.74 3.39
CA ALA A 5 4.79 -0.51 2.83
C ALA A 5 4.21 -0.31 1.41
N GLY A 6 4.43 -1.30 0.54
CA GLY A 6 3.70 -1.45 -0.71
C GLY A 6 2.57 -2.45 -0.51
N VAL A 7 1.32 -2.03 -0.76
CA VAL A 7 0.12 -2.78 -0.35
C VAL A 7 -0.83 -2.95 -1.54
N SER A 8 -1.42 -4.13 -1.72
CA SER A 8 -2.45 -4.35 -2.75
C SER A 8 -3.79 -3.73 -2.35
N ILE A 9 -4.70 -3.57 -3.32
CA ILE A 9 -6.07 -3.08 -3.05
C ILE A 9 -6.83 -3.93 -2.02
N THR A 10 -6.62 -5.24 -2.00
CA THR A 10 -7.30 -6.16 -1.07
C THR A 10 -6.73 -6.12 0.35
N THR A 11 -5.45 -5.80 0.52
CA THR A 11 -4.81 -5.73 1.84
C THR A 11 -4.81 -4.30 2.41
N LYS A 12 -5.10 -3.28 1.60
CA LYS A 12 -5.20 -1.87 2.05
C LYS A 12 -6.05 -1.69 3.32
N PRO A 13 -7.26 -2.26 3.46
CA PRO A 13 -8.08 -2.06 4.67
C PRO A 13 -7.44 -2.61 5.94
N PHE A 14 -6.62 -3.66 5.84
CA PHE A 14 -5.86 -4.17 6.97
C PHE A 14 -4.81 -3.13 7.40
N PHE A 15 -4.01 -2.60 6.48
CA PHE A 15 -3.00 -1.59 6.80
C PHE A 15 -3.61 -0.30 7.35
N GLU A 16 -4.77 0.13 6.85
CA GLU A 16 -5.51 1.26 7.39
C GLU A 16 -5.89 1.04 8.86
N LYS A 17 -6.38 -0.16 9.23
CA LYS A 17 -6.65 -0.53 10.64
C LYS A 17 -5.41 -0.48 11.52
N TRP A 18 -4.23 -0.79 10.95
CA TRP A 18 -2.93 -0.66 11.62
C TRP A 18 -2.35 0.75 11.61
N ARG A 19 -3.16 1.77 11.30
CA ARG A 19 -2.77 3.20 11.27
C ARG A 19 -1.76 3.56 10.19
N PHE A 20 -1.62 2.75 9.15
CA PHE A 20 -0.92 3.19 7.94
C PHE A 20 -1.80 4.15 7.14
N ARG A 21 -1.19 5.19 6.57
CA ARG A 21 -1.84 6.16 5.68
C ARG A 21 -1.33 5.97 4.25
N ILE A 22 -2.20 6.23 3.27
CA ILE A 22 -1.81 6.20 1.86
C ILE A 22 -0.95 7.42 1.56
N VAL A 23 0.22 7.18 0.98
CA VAL A 23 1.08 8.22 0.38
C VAL A 23 0.74 8.39 -1.10
N THR A 24 0.50 7.28 -1.80
CA THR A 24 0.29 7.30 -3.26
C THR A 24 -0.36 6.01 -3.76
N GLN A 25 -1.27 6.12 -4.74
CA GLN A 25 -1.73 4.98 -5.53
C GLN A 25 -0.74 4.73 -6.68
N GLN A 26 -0.46 3.47 -6.97
CA GLN A 26 0.46 3.05 -8.03
C GLN A 26 -0.12 1.88 -8.83
N THR A 27 0.15 1.87 -10.13
CA THR A 27 -0.10 0.72 -11.00
C THR A 27 1.19 -0.08 -11.13
N ILE A 28 1.15 -1.38 -10.84
CA ILE A 28 2.29 -2.28 -11.04
C ILE A 28 1.94 -3.36 -12.05
N VAL A 29 2.95 -3.88 -12.76
CA VAL A 29 2.78 -5.03 -13.66
C VAL A 29 3.35 -6.27 -12.99
N ARG A 30 2.54 -7.32 -12.83
CA ARG A 30 3.00 -8.64 -12.37
C ARG A 30 2.51 -9.71 -13.33
N LYS A 31 3.44 -10.50 -13.88
CA LYS A 31 3.13 -11.56 -14.86
C LYS A 31 2.28 -11.03 -16.05
N GLY A 32 2.59 -9.81 -16.52
CA GLY A 32 1.83 -9.15 -17.60
C GLY A 32 0.49 -8.53 -17.19
N ILE A 33 0.06 -8.68 -15.93
CA ILE A 33 -1.21 -8.13 -15.43
C ILE A 33 -0.95 -6.81 -14.70
N GLN A 34 -1.73 -5.78 -15.05
CA GLN A 34 -1.73 -4.49 -14.34
C GLN A 34 -2.56 -4.59 -13.06
N LEU A 35 -1.98 -4.18 -11.93
CA LEU A 35 -2.60 -4.22 -10.62
C LEU A 35 -2.51 -2.86 -9.94
N THR A 36 -3.60 -2.45 -9.29
CA THR A 36 -3.63 -1.26 -8.43
C THR A 36 -3.11 -1.61 -7.04
N ASN A 37 -2.00 -0.97 -6.67
CA ASN A 37 -1.38 -1.04 -5.36
C ASN A 37 -1.24 0.37 -4.76
N PHE A 38 -0.80 0.45 -3.50
CA PHE A 38 -0.66 1.68 -2.74
C PHE A 38 0.71 1.70 -2.04
N LYS A 39 1.38 2.85 -2.05
CA LYS A 39 2.46 3.15 -1.09
C LYS A 39 1.81 3.71 0.16
N MET A 40 2.13 3.13 1.30
CA MET A 40 1.58 3.53 2.59
C MET A 40 2.72 3.75 3.60
N GLU A 41 2.47 4.60 4.59
CA GLU A 41 3.41 4.89 5.67
C GLU A 41 2.75 4.88 7.04
N ARG A 42 3.53 4.63 8.09
CA ARG A 42 3.09 4.77 9.48
C ARG A 42 4.21 5.33 10.33
N THR A 43 3.86 6.28 11.20
CA THR A 43 4.74 6.74 12.28
C THR A 43 4.60 5.80 13.48
N VAL A 44 5.74 5.34 14.01
CA VAL A 44 5.86 4.59 15.26
C VAL A 44 6.43 5.49 16.33
#